data_AF-A0A1I6WN46-F1
#
_entry.id   AF-A0A1I6WN46-F1
#
_cell.length_a   1.000
_cell.length_b   1.000
_cell.length_c   1.000
_cell.angle_alpha   90.00
_cell.angle_beta   90.00
_cell.angle_gamma   90.00
#
_symmetry.space_group_name_H-M   'P 1'
#
loop_
_entity.id
_entity.type
_entity.pdbx_description
1 polymer ?
#
loop_
_entity_poly.entity_id
_entity_poly.type
_entity_poly.pdbx_seq_one_letter_code
_entity_poly.pdbx_strand_id
1 'polypeptide(L)'
;MYVAEDIHEAQKGSGRPLVKERVESCLKAIHGDKNSPFYQLSQEQLLFEFEDRFPKLRLSRGTLQNAKNGRNVQHRTAQALAALFGCSAAFLYGDSNDTGPQLVPADQFAQSIAPLSVEAFQSYVEKICDALMDFKEGESQGEDPENESDLNFNQLRKSRLQHTIENNLLSCDPNERNTIWQHLPKIYWEEEARARQIALRASHFLDPEESITKPTQDWLNLFRHYAPKAADHRIMTLWARVLSREIRNPGSISHKTLLTIPSITSRIAANLVRFSGGLFTIETVAESVDETRSRYLAYIRPQDDKGPNHYLRYFDLDYGKVLELDEYGLIALSHRALSIEPGTRFSYGPFVFFAKETFRVSVNTLTAVGEELFPLYETTPSFEYLKGVHRSFGSHVSAYRERANRPTS
;
A
#
# COMPACT_ATOMS: atom_id res chain seq x y z
N MET A 1 -21.41 27.50 -5.09
CA MET A 1 -22.19 27.79 -3.87
C MET A 1 -23.56 27.09 -3.88
N TYR A 2 -23.62 25.83 -4.34
CA TYR A 2 -24.85 25.03 -4.48
C TYR A 2 -24.68 23.57 -4.02
N VAL A 3 -23.77 23.31 -3.07
CA VAL A 3 -23.43 21.93 -2.61
C VAL A 3 -23.62 21.77 -1.09
N ALA A 4 -24.18 22.76 -0.40
CA ALA A 4 -24.22 22.77 1.07
C ALA A 4 -25.53 22.25 1.70
N GLU A 5 -26.63 22.11 0.94
CA GLU A 5 -27.94 21.79 1.54
C GLU A 5 -28.26 20.27 1.60
N ASP A 6 -27.63 19.41 0.79
CA ASP A 6 -28.00 17.99 0.71
C ASP A 6 -27.33 17.08 1.78
N ILE A 7 -26.38 17.59 2.57
CA ILE A 7 -25.66 16.76 3.53
C ILE A 7 -26.47 16.53 4.82
N HIS A 8 -27.50 17.35 5.11
CA HIS A 8 -28.20 17.28 6.39
C HIS A 8 -29.32 16.23 6.45
N GLU A 9 -29.87 15.77 5.31
CA GLU A 9 -30.91 14.71 5.28
C GLU A 9 -30.37 13.28 5.34
N ALA A 10 -29.07 13.05 5.09
CA ALA A 10 -28.49 11.71 5.00
C ALA A 10 -28.34 10.94 6.34
N GLN A 11 -28.77 11.50 7.48
CA GLN A 11 -28.66 10.86 8.80
C GLN A 11 -29.90 10.06 9.24
N LYS A 12 -31.03 10.09 8.51
CA LYS A 12 -32.17 9.20 8.76
C LYS A 12 -32.20 8.07 7.72
N GLY A 13 -31.54 6.96 8.05
CA GLY A 13 -31.33 5.83 7.14
C GLY A 13 -32.59 5.01 6.84
N SER A 14 -33.40 5.44 5.88
CA SER A 14 -34.32 4.55 5.17
C SER A 14 -33.64 4.07 3.88
N GLY A 15 -33.29 2.78 3.81
CA GLY A 15 -32.78 2.19 2.57
C GLY A 15 -33.85 2.23 1.48
N ARG A 16 -33.45 2.57 0.25
CA ARG A 16 -34.32 2.52 -0.92
C ARG A 16 -33.92 1.32 -1.79
N PRO A 17 -34.87 0.66 -2.47
CA PRO A 17 -34.55 -0.44 -3.38
C PRO A 17 -33.86 0.14 -4.62
N LEU A 18 -32.80 -0.52 -5.06
CA LEU A 18 -32.18 -0.20 -6.36
C LEU A 18 -32.99 -0.88 -7.47
N VAL A 19 -33.07 -0.25 -8.63
CA VAL A 19 -33.69 -0.86 -9.81
C VAL A 19 -32.76 -1.96 -10.30
N LYS A 20 -33.16 -3.21 -10.05
CA LYS A 20 -32.40 -4.42 -10.39
C LYS A 20 -31.85 -4.39 -11.82
N GLU A 21 -32.70 -4.03 -12.78
CA GLU A 21 -32.35 -3.99 -14.21
C GLU A 21 -31.24 -2.97 -14.52
N ARG A 22 -31.19 -1.85 -13.79
CA ARG A 22 -30.13 -0.82 -13.96
C ARG A 22 -28.81 -1.26 -13.35
N VAL A 23 -28.83 -1.88 -12.16
CA VAL A 23 -27.63 -2.45 -11.53
C VAL A 23 -27.07 -3.60 -12.39
N GLU A 24 -27.94 -4.47 -12.89
CA GLU A 24 -27.53 -5.55 -13.82
C GLU A 24 -27.02 -4.99 -15.15
N SER A 25 -27.60 -3.91 -15.67
CA SER A 25 -27.12 -3.24 -16.88
C SER A 25 -25.74 -2.62 -16.68
N CYS A 26 -25.47 -1.92 -15.56
CA CYS A 26 -24.14 -1.42 -15.23
C CYS A 26 -23.11 -2.54 -15.07
N LEU A 27 -23.46 -3.63 -14.37
CA LEU A 27 -22.57 -4.77 -14.22
C LEU A 27 -22.30 -5.48 -15.54
N LYS A 28 -23.32 -5.62 -16.41
CA LYS A 28 -23.18 -6.19 -17.76
C LYS A 28 -22.40 -5.27 -18.70
N ALA A 29 -22.53 -3.95 -18.57
CA ALA A 29 -21.73 -2.99 -19.32
C ALA A 29 -20.25 -3.11 -18.92
N ILE A 30 -19.99 -3.22 -17.62
CA ILE A 30 -18.64 -3.44 -17.10
C ILE A 30 -18.04 -4.79 -17.54
N HIS A 31 -18.83 -5.86 -17.52
CA HIS A 31 -18.40 -7.20 -17.95
C HIS A 31 -18.58 -7.46 -19.46
N GLY A 32 -19.11 -6.50 -20.21
CA GLY A 32 -19.38 -6.61 -21.65
C GLY A 32 -18.47 -5.72 -22.47
N ASP A 33 -18.02 -4.62 -21.89
CA ASP A 33 -17.01 -3.75 -22.45
C ASP A 33 -15.61 -4.33 -22.21
N LYS A 34 -15.04 -4.94 -23.25
CA LYS A 34 -13.68 -5.52 -23.22
C LYS A 34 -12.59 -4.50 -22.87
N ASN A 35 -12.87 -3.20 -23.00
CA ASN A 35 -11.96 -2.12 -22.65
C ASN A 35 -12.13 -1.63 -21.21
N SER A 36 -13.14 -2.14 -20.48
CA SER A 36 -13.31 -1.81 -19.06
C SER A 36 -12.22 -2.47 -18.22
N PRO A 37 -11.53 -1.74 -17.33
CA PRO A 37 -10.52 -2.32 -16.45
C PRO A 37 -11.10 -3.38 -15.47
N PHE A 38 -12.42 -3.49 -15.38
CA PHE A 38 -13.11 -4.43 -14.50
C PHE A 38 -13.69 -5.65 -15.24
N TYR A 39 -13.55 -5.75 -16.58
CA TYR A 39 -14.14 -6.81 -17.41
C TYR A 39 -13.71 -8.23 -17.02
N GLN A 40 -12.47 -8.37 -16.53
CA GLN A 40 -11.88 -9.66 -16.14
C GLN A 40 -11.93 -9.95 -14.63
N LEU A 41 -12.49 -9.04 -13.83
CA LEU A 41 -12.45 -9.18 -12.38
C LEU A 41 -13.57 -10.10 -11.89
N SER A 42 -13.18 -11.12 -11.13
CA SER A 42 -14.11 -11.89 -10.32
C SER A 42 -14.84 -10.99 -9.31
N GLN A 43 -15.97 -11.46 -8.80
CA GLN A 43 -16.75 -10.73 -7.79
C GLN A 43 -15.91 -10.38 -6.54
N GLU A 44 -14.93 -11.22 -6.19
CA GLU A 44 -14.01 -10.99 -5.07
C GLU A 44 -12.99 -9.90 -5.38
N GLN A 45 -12.49 -9.84 -6.62
CA GLN A 45 -11.60 -8.78 -7.09
C GLN A 45 -12.33 -7.43 -7.21
N LEU A 46 -13.60 -7.42 -7.63
CA LEU A 46 -14.44 -6.22 -7.65
C LEU A 46 -14.71 -5.67 -6.25
N LEU A 47 -14.95 -6.55 -5.27
CA LEU A 47 -15.10 -6.15 -3.87
C LEU A 47 -13.79 -5.59 -3.31
N PHE A 48 -12.65 -6.17 -3.69
CA PHE A 48 -11.34 -5.68 -3.29
C PHE A 48 -11.03 -4.30 -3.90
N GLU A 49 -11.21 -4.11 -5.21
CA GLU A 49 -11.06 -2.80 -5.88
C GLU A 49 -11.95 -1.74 -5.23
N PHE A 50 -13.17 -2.13 -4.84
CA PHE A 50 -14.07 -1.25 -4.14
C PHE A 50 -13.57 -0.88 -2.74
N GLU A 51 -13.10 -1.85 -1.96
CA GLU A 51 -12.53 -1.62 -0.63
C GLU A 51 -11.24 -0.79 -0.67
N ASP A 52 -10.42 -0.95 -1.70
CA ASP A 52 -9.19 -0.18 -1.92
C ASP A 52 -9.50 1.28 -2.28
N ARG A 53 -10.44 1.53 -3.19
CA ARG A 53 -10.85 2.89 -3.60
C ARG A 53 -11.70 3.60 -2.55
N PHE A 54 -12.47 2.85 -1.75
CA PHE A 54 -13.39 3.39 -0.74
C PHE A 54 -13.21 2.72 0.63
N PRO A 55 -12.04 2.88 1.30
CA PRO A 55 -11.70 2.12 2.52
C PRO A 55 -12.63 2.39 3.71
N LYS A 56 -13.38 3.51 3.69
CA LYS A 56 -14.37 3.86 4.71
C LYS A 56 -15.74 3.20 4.49
N LEU A 57 -15.96 2.58 3.33
CA LEU A 57 -17.21 1.95 2.93
C LEU A 57 -16.98 0.45 2.82
N ARG A 58 -17.33 -0.30 3.87
CA ARG A 58 -17.29 -1.76 3.82
C ARG A 58 -18.45 -2.29 2.98
N LEU A 59 -18.15 -2.75 1.77
CA LEU A 59 -19.13 -3.41 0.92
C LEU A 59 -18.98 -4.92 1.11
N SER A 60 -19.90 -5.51 1.85
CA SER A 60 -19.89 -6.97 2.01
C SER A 60 -20.38 -7.65 0.74
N ARG A 61 -19.96 -8.91 0.52
CA ARG A 61 -20.51 -9.78 -0.54
C ARG A 61 -22.04 -9.84 -0.49
N GLY A 62 -22.62 -9.87 0.71
CA GLY A 62 -24.07 -9.83 0.91
C GLY A 62 -24.71 -8.51 0.46
N THR A 63 -24.03 -7.39 0.66
CA THR A 63 -24.48 -6.06 0.22
C THR A 63 -24.50 -5.95 -1.29
N LEU A 64 -23.46 -6.43 -1.97
CA LEU A 64 -23.41 -6.46 -3.43
C LEU A 64 -24.47 -7.41 -4.02
N GLN A 65 -24.69 -8.56 -3.38
CA GLN A 65 -25.74 -9.50 -3.80
C GLN A 65 -27.14 -8.93 -3.57
N ASN A 66 -27.36 -8.20 -2.47
CA ASN A 66 -28.61 -7.49 -2.20
C ASN A 66 -28.87 -6.40 -3.25
N ALA A 67 -27.84 -5.63 -3.63
CA ALA A 67 -27.93 -4.64 -4.70
C ALA A 67 -28.28 -5.30 -6.05
N LYS A 68 -27.61 -6.40 -6.40
CA LYS A 68 -27.89 -7.19 -7.62
C LYS A 68 -29.33 -7.74 -7.64
N ASN A 69 -29.87 -8.08 -6.48
CA ASN A 69 -31.24 -8.58 -6.36
C ASN A 69 -32.30 -7.47 -6.25
N GLY A 70 -31.92 -6.19 -6.37
CA GLY A 70 -32.84 -5.04 -6.25
C GLY A 70 -33.40 -4.83 -4.84
N ARG A 71 -32.73 -5.36 -3.80
CA ARG A 71 -33.15 -5.18 -2.41
C ARG A 71 -32.73 -3.80 -1.90
N ASN A 72 -33.31 -3.38 -0.77
CA ASN A 72 -32.97 -2.11 -0.13
C ASN A 72 -31.48 -2.06 0.23
N VAL A 73 -30.81 -1.04 -0.28
CA VAL A 73 -29.42 -0.74 0.06
C VAL A 73 -29.37 0.63 0.73
N GLN A 74 -28.43 0.82 1.65
CA GLN A 74 -28.22 2.13 2.26
C GLN A 74 -27.76 3.15 1.21
N HIS A 75 -28.19 4.40 1.36
CA HIS A 75 -27.92 5.44 0.37
C HIS A 75 -26.42 5.66 0.11
N ARG A 76 -25.60 5.59 1.16
CA ARG A 76 -24.12 5.67 1.04
C ARG A 76 -23.53 4.56 0.19
N THR A 77 -24.06 3.35 0.29
CA THR A 77 -23.62 2.22 -0.53
C THR A 77 -24.04 2.41 -1.99
N ALA A 78 -25.25 2.92 -2.25
CA ALA A 78 -25.69 3.22 -3.60
C ALA A 78 -24.84 4.33 -4.25
N GLN A 79 -24.49 5.38 -3.51
CA GLN A 79 -23.57 6.43 -3.99
C GLN A 79 -22.20 5.87 -4.37
N ALA A 80 -21.68 4.95 -3.58
CA ALA A 80 -20.39 4.36 -3.85
C ALA A 80 -20.41 3.36 -5.01
N LEU A 81 -21.49 2.57 -5.14
CA LEU A 81 -21.72 1.74 -6.33
C LEU A 81 -21.87 2.62 -7.58
N ALA A 82 -22.58 3.74 -7.48
CA ALA A 82 -22.74 4.68 -8.57
C ALA A 82 -21.40 5.31 -8.98
N ALA A 83 -20.56 5.69 -8.01
CA ALA A 83 -19.21 6.18 -8.25
C ALA A 83 -18.32 5.11 -8.92
N LEU A 84 -18.41 3.84 -8.49
CA LEU A 84 -17.72 2.72 -9.12
C LEU A 84 -18.17 2.52 -10.58
N PHE A 85 -19.46 2.71 -10.85
CA PHE A 85 -20.07 2.53 -12.16
C PHE A 85 -20.02 3.79 -13.05
N GLY A 86 -19.46 4.90 -12.56
CA GLY A 86 -19.45 6.17 -13.28
C GLY A 86 -20.84 6.75 -13.55
N CYS A 87 -21.80 6.52 -12.65
CA CYS A 87 -23.18 7.01 -12.79
C CYS A 87 -23.69 7.71 -11.51
N SER A 88 -24.91 8.26 -11.54
CA SER A 88 -25.53 8.91 -10.38
C SER A 88 -26.25 7.88 -9.48
N ALA A 89 -26.31 8.13 -8.18
CA ALA A 89 -27.11 7.29 -7.28
C ALA A 89 -28.60 7.33 -7.63
N ALA A 90 -29.10 8.47 -8.10
CA ALA A 90 -30.48 8.65 -8.59
C ALA A 90 -30.79 7.73 -9.78
N PHE A 91 -29.83 7.55 -10.68
CA PHE A 91 -29.94 6.57 -11.76
C PHE A 91 -30.15 5.16 -11.21
N LEU A 92 -29.43 4.73 -10.18
CA LEU A 92 -29.63 3.41 -9.59
C LEU A 92 -30.99 3.25 -8.87
N TYR A 93 -31.62 4.34 -8.42
CA TYR A 93 -32.95 4.32 -7.79
C TYR A 93 -34.12 4.35 -8.76
N GLY A 94 -33.90 4.62 -10.05
CA GLY A 94 -34.97 4.66 -11.03
C GLY A 94 -35.66 6.00 -11.20
N ASP A 95 -35.15 7.08 -10.59
CA ASP A 95 -35.76 8.40 -10.73
C ASP A 95 -35.68 8.86 -12.20
N SER A 96 -36.84 9.17 -12.77
CA SER A 96 -37.15 9.07 -14.21
C SER A 96 -36.71 10.26 -15.07
N ASN A 97 -35.93 11.20 -14.53
CA ASN A 97 -35.47 12.37 -15.27
C ASN A 97 -33.98 12.35 -15.63
N ASP A 98 -33.23 11.36 -15.16
CA ASP A 98 -31.80 11.20 -15.49
C ASP A 98 -31.67 10.30 -16.72
N THR A 99 -31.27 10.88 -17.86
CA THR A 99 -31.20 10.23 -19.17
C THR A 99 -30.05 9.22 -19.23
N GLY A 100 -30.27 8.01 -18.69
CA GLY A 100 -29.38 6.87 -18.86
C GLY A 100 -27.97 7.05 -18.29
N PRO A 101 -27.11 6.03 -18.37
CA PRO A 101 -25.67 6.26 -18.25
C PRO A 101 -25.26 7.06 -19.48
N GLN A 102 -25.17 8.39 -19.37
CA GLN A 102 -24.11 9.06 -20.11
C GLN A 102 -22.82 8.50 -19.50
N LEU A 103 -22.30 7.44 -20.10
CA LEU A 103 -20.90 7.11 -19.99
C LEU A 103 -20.20 8.43 -20.30
N VAL A 104 -19.73 9.12 -19.26
CA VAL A 104 -18.68 10.11 -19.43
C VAL A 104 -17.63 9.36 -20.24
N PRO A 105 -17.37 9.73 -21.51
CA PRO A 105 -16.36 9.04 -22.30
C PRO A 105 -15.10 8.96 -21.43
N ALA A 106 -14.40 7.82 -21.42
CA ALA A 106 -13.20 7.64 -20.58
C ALA A 106 -12.25 8.85 -20.69
N ASP A 107 -12.27 9.48 -21.87
CA ASP A 107 -11.63 10.70 -22.32
C ASP A 107 -11.96 11.96 -21.47
N GLN A 108 -13.19 12.12 -20.96
CA GLN A 108 -13.59 13.25 -20.10
C GLN A 108 -13.27 13.02 -18.62
N PHE A 109 -13.26 11.76 -18.15
CA PHE A 109 -12.80 11.42 -16.81
C PHE A 109 -11.26 11.51 -16.72
N ALA A 110 -10.57 11.19 -17.82
CA ALA A 110 -9.13 11.41 -17.99
C ALA A 110 -8.74 12.90 -18.01
N GLN A 111 -9.65 13.82 -18.33
CA GLN A 111 -9.35 15.25 -18.38
C GLN A 111 -9.40 15.95 -17.01
N SER A 112 -9.99 15.35 -15.97
CA SER A 112 -10.06 15.94 -14.63
C SER A 112 -8.96 15.46 -13.67
N ILE A 113 -8.08 14.57 -14.12
CA ILE A 113 -6.83 14.19 -13.45
C ILE A 113 -5.76 14.53 -14.48
N ALA A 114 -4.95 15.56 -14.26
CA ALA A 114 -3.90 15.94 -15.21
C ALA A 114 -3.05 14.69 -15.54
N PRO A 115 -3.17 14.11 -16.75
CA PRO A 115 -2.57 12.82 -16.99
C PRO A 115 -1.27 13.06 -17.76
N LEU A 116 -0.18 12.45 -17.31
CA LEU A 116 0.70 11.80 -18.29
C LEU A 116 -0.23 10.98 -19.20
N SER A 117 -0.19 11.18 -20.52
CA SER A 117 -1.11 10.49 -21.43
C SER A 117 -1.12 8.99 -21.10
N VAL A 118 -2.28 8.35 -21.20
CA VAL A 118 -2.40 6.91 -20.94
C VAL A 118 -1.31 6.12 -21.68
N GLU A 119 -0.87 6.60 -22.84
CA GLU A 119 0.26 6.05 -23.60
C GLU A 119 1.63 6.28 -22.92
N ALA A 120 1.88 7.45 -22.32
CA ALA A 120 3.09 7.71 -21.55
C ALA A 120 3.15 6.84 -20.29
N PHE A 121 2.02 6.61 -19.62
CA PHE A 121 1.92 5.72 -18.47
C PHE A 121 2.03 4.24 -18.85
N GLN A 122 1.40 3.80 -19.95
CA GLN A 122 1.56 2.44 -20.48
C GLN A 122 2.98 2.19 -20.95
N SER A 123 3.57 3.10 -21.74
CA SER A 123 4.99 3.06 -22.13
C SER A 123 5.92 3.05 -20.91
N TYR A 124 5.50 3.65 -19.80
CA TYR A 124 6.25 3.67 -18.56
C TYR A 124 6.15 2.37 -17.75
N VAL A 125 4.95 1.80 -17.61
CA VAL A 125 4.74 0.47 -17.05
C VAL A 125 5.45 -0.58 -17.90
N GLU A 126 5.42 -0.44 -19.23
CA GLU A 126 6.21 -1.24 -20.16
C GLU A 126 7.69 -1.01 -19.95
N LYS A 127 8.20 0.21 -19.78
CA LYS A 127 9.61 0.46 -19.44
C LYS A 127 10.03 -0.08 -18.07
N ILE A 128 9.15 -0.10 -17.07
CA ILE A 128 9.41 -0.73 -15.77
C ILE A 128 9.37 -2.24 -15.90
N CYS A 129 8.37 -2.78 -16.60
CA CYS A 129 8.26 -4.20 -16.88
C CYS A 129 9.47 -4.65 -17.68
N ASP A 130 9.80 -3.99 -18.79
CA ASP A 130 11.01 -4.16 -19.56
C ASP A 130 12.23 -3.96 -18.69
N ALA A 131 12.36 -2.92 -17.87
CA ALA A 131 13.52 -2.79 -16.97
C ALA A 131 13.62 -3.94 -15.97
N LEU A 132 12.50 -4.46 -15.43
CA LEU A 132 12.40 -5.62 -14.54
C LEU A 132 12.56 -6.96 -15.28
N MET A 133 12.34 -6.99 -16.59
CA MET A 133 12.37 -8.17 -17.45
C MET A 133 13.62 -8.20 -18.34
N ASP A 134 14.34 -7.08 -18.47
CA ASP A 134 15.60 -6.91 -19.16
C ASP A 134 16.66 -7.45 -18.22
N PHE A 135 16.81 -8.77 -18.27
CA PHE A 135 17.98 -9.49 -17.83
C PHE A 135 19.11 -9.18 -18.82
N LYS A 136 19.66 -7.95 -18.77
CA LYS A 136 20.95 -7.72 -19.41
C LYS A 136 22.02 -8.32 -18.53
N GLU A 137 22.68 -9.33 -19.10
CA GLU A 137 24.03 -9.82 -18.85
C GLU A 137 24.72 -9.06 -17.72
N GLY A 138 24.93 -9.73 -16.58
CA GLY A 138 26.02 -9.32 -15.73
C GLY A 138 27.26 -9.23 -16.62
N GLU A 139 28.02 -8.14 -16.49
CA GLU A 139 29.33 -8.01 -17.09
C GLU A 139 30.16 -9.22 -16.66
N SER A 140 30.19 -10.25 -17.51
CA SER A 140 31.08 -11.38 -17.40
C SER A 140 32.47 -10.90 -17.80
N GLN A 141 33.12 -10.14 -16.92
CA GLN A 141 34.57 -10.12 -16.86
C GLN A 141 35.00 -11.36 -16.07
N GLY A 142 35.28 -12.45 -16.79
CA GLY A 142 35.73 -13.70 -16.19
C GLY A 142 35.27 -14.88 -17.03
N GLU A 143 36.14 -15.30 -17.93
CA GLU A 143 35.99 -16.47 -18.79
C GLU A 143 35.86 -17.75 -17.95
N ASP A 144 34.68 -18.38 -17.99
CA ASP A 144 34.51 -19.82 -17.78
C ASP A 144 33.51 -20.33 -18.84
N PRO A 145 33.95 -21.14 -19.82
CA PRO A 145 33.15 -21.52 -20.99
C PRO A 145 32.09 -22.60 -20.74
N GLU A 146 31.82 -22.99 -19.48
CA GLU A 146 30.85 -24.05 -19.18
C GLU A 146 29.38 -23.59 -19.05
N ASN A 147 29.08 -22.29 -19.20
CA ASN A 147 27.72 -21.75 -19.03
C ASN A 147 27.05 -21.22 -20.33
N GLU A 148 27.44 -21.75 -21.50
CA GLU A 148 26.85 -21.40 -22.80
C GLU A 148 25.33 -21.67 -22.89
N SER A 149 24.79 -22.58 -22.07
CA SER A 149 23.36 -22.92 -22.09
C SER A 149 22.46 -21.82 -21.49
N ASP A 150 22.93 -21.13 -20.45
CA ASP A 150 22.16 -20.07 -19.76
C ASP A 150 22.22 -18.73 -20.49
N LEU A 151 23.36 -18.42 -21.14
CA LEU A 151 23.54 -17.23 -21.98
C LEU A 151 22.66 -17.30 -23.24
N ASN A 152 22.61 -18.45 -23.89
CA ASN A 152 21.77 -18.67 -25.07
C ASN A 152 20.27 -18.60 -24.72
N PHE A 153 19.88 -19.08 -23.53
CA PHE A 153 18.49 -19.02 -23.06
C PHE A 153 18.00 -17.59 -22.80
N ASN A 154 18.83 -16.73 -22.20
CA ASN A 154 18.47 -15.34 -21.93
C ASN A 154 18.38 -14.49 -23.20
N GLN A 155 19.29 -14.70 -24.16
CA GLN A 155 19.24 -14.03 -25.47
C GLN A 155 17.99 -14.44 -26.26
N LEU A 156 17.64 -15.74 -26.22
CA LEU A 156 16.42 -16.26 -26.83
C LEU A 156 15.15 -15.69 -26.18
N ARG A 157 15.15 -15.49 -24.86
CA ARG A 157 14.04 -14.90 -24.08
C ARG A 157 13.84 -13.43 -24.44
N LYS A 158 14.93 -12.68 -24.61
CA LYS A 158 14.93 -11.26 -24.98
C LYS A 158 14.37 -11.00 -26.38
N SER A 159 14.88 -11.70 -27.39
CA SER A 159 14.39 -11.55 -28.78
C SER A 159 12.90 -11.94 -28.92
N ARG A 160 12.41 -12.82 -28.05
CA ARG A 160 11.02 -13.32 -28.10
C ARG A 160 10.04 -12.45 -27.31
N LEU A 161 10.47 -11.86 -26.19
CA LEU A 161 9.66 -10.88 -25.46
C LEU A 161 9.43 -9.63 -26.32
N GLN A 162 10.47 -9.17 -26.99
CA GLN A 162 10.41 -8.05 -27.93
C GLN A 162 9.41 -8.31 -29.07
N HIS A 163 9.45 -9.51 -29.66
CA HIS A 163 8.45 -9.95 -30.65
C HIS A 163 7.02 -10.02 -30.09
N THR A 164 6.85 -10.32 -28.80
CA THR A 164 5.52 -10.46 -28.16
C THR A 164 4.90 -9.09 -27.85
N ILE A 165 5.73 -8.12 -27.47
CA ILE A 165 5.36 -6.71 -27.26
C ILE A 165 5.01 -6.06 -28.61
N GLU A 166 5.86 -6.23 -29.63
CA GLU A 166 5.66 -5.64 -30.96
C GLU A 166 4.38 -6.13 -31.66
N ASN A 167 3.90 -7.33 -31.33
CA ASN A 167 2.71 -7.93 -31.94
C ASN A 167 1.48 -7.95 -31.03
N ASN A 168 1.55 -7.32 -29.85
CA ASN A 168 0.44 -7.24 -28.90
C ASN A 168 -0.20 -8.61 -28.55
N LEU A 169 0.62 -9.67 -28.50
CA LEU A 169 0.20 -11.08 -28.29
C LEU A 169 0.02 -11.44 -26.80
N LEU A 170 -0.16 -10.42 -25.95
CA LEU A 170 -0.19 -10.55 -24.49
C LEU A 170 -1.60 -10.87 -23.98
N SER A 171 -2.02 -12.12 -24.20
CA SER A 171 -3.14 -12.67 -23.44
C SER A 171 -2.67 -13.10 -22.05
N CYS A 172 -3.32 -12.57 -21.01
CA CYS A 172 -3.17 -13.04 -19.63
C CYS A 172 -3.94 -14.37 -19.39
N ASP A 173 -4.61 -14.91 -20.41
CA ASP A 173 -5.39 -16.15 -20.30
C ASP A 173 -4.47 -17.38 -20.33
N PRO A 174 -4.35 -18.15 -19.23
CA PRO A 174 -3.55 -19.37 -19.20
C PRO A 174 -4.04 -20.47 -20.16
N ASN A 175 -5.23 -20.31 -20.76
CA ASN A 175 -5.78 -21.23 -21.77
C ASN A 175 -5.40 -20.87 -23.21
N GLU A 176 -4.97 -19.63 -23.47
CA GLU A 176 -4.43 -19.22 -24.78
C GLU A 176 -2.94 -19.59 -24.84
N ARG A 177 -2.68 -20.90 -24.88
CA ARG A 177 -1.34 -21.48 -24.93
C ARG A 177 -0.63 -21.10 -26.23
N ASN A 178 0.15 -20.03 -26.19
CA ASN A 178 1.19 -19.79 -27.19
C ASN A 178 2.16 -20.99 -27.16
N THR A 179 2.44 -21.58 -28.33
CA THR A 179 3.23 -22.82 -28.51
C THR A 179 4.63 -22.77 -27.90
N ILE A 180 5.15 -21.57 -27.70
CA ILE A 180 6.46 -21.26 -27.10
C ILE A 180 6.51 -21.60 -25.59
N TRP A 181 5.37 -21.60 -24.90
CA TRP A 181 5.30 -21.79 -23.43
C TRP A 181 5.19 -23.25 -22.98
N GLN A 182 5.08 -24.21 -23.92
CA GLN A 182 4.84 -25.62 -23.59
C GLN A 182 6.04 -26.31 -22.91
N HIS A 183 7.25 -25.73 -23.02
CA HIS A 183 8.48 -26.31 -22.48
C HIS A 183 8.98 -25.64 -21.19
N LEU A 184 8.39 -24.53 -20.78
CA LEU A 184 8.72 -23.86 -19.52
C LEU A 184 7.92 -24.48 -18.37
N PRO A 185 8.56 -24.86 -17.26
CA PRO A 185 7.82 -25.29 -16.07
C PRO A 185 6.79 -24.22 -15.67
N LYS A 186 5.55 -24.65 -15.41
CA LYS A 186 4.40 -23.78 -15.06
C LYS A 186 4.72 -22.70 -14.03
N ILE A 187 5.63 -23.00 -13.10
CA ILE A 187 6.09 -22.12 -12.04
C ILE A 187 6.66 -20.80 -12.59
N TYR A 188 7.43 -20.86 -13.69
CA TYR A 188 8.04 -19.66 -14.28
C TYR A 188 6.99 -18.70 -14.86
N TRP A 189 5.94 -19.23 -15.48
CA TRP A 189 4.82 -18.42 -15.95
C TRP A 189 4.09 -17.74 -14.78
N GLU A 190 3.83 -18.50 -13.71
CA GLU A 190 3.12 -17.97 -12.54
C GLU A 190 3.93 -16.89 -11.83
N GLU A 191 5.26 -17.04 -11.75
CA GLU A 191 6.15 -16.01 -11.22
C GLU A 191 6.19 -14.77 -12.12
N GLU A 192 6.35 -14.93 -13.44
CA GLU A 192 6.38 -13.81 -14.37
C GLU A 192 5.06 -13.00 -14.36
N ALA A 193 3.93 -13.69 -14.35
CA ALA A 193 2.61 -13.05 -14.23
C ALA A 193 2.49 -12.27 -12.91
N ARG A 194 2.98 -12.83 -11.80
CA ARG A 194 2.98 -12.15 -10.49
C ARG A 194 3.91 -10.95 -10.46
N ALA A 195 5.10 -11.03 -11.06
CA ALA A 195 6.02 -9.90 -11.18
C ALA A 195 5.35 -8.70 -11.89
N ARG A 196 4.64 -8.97 -12.99
CA ARG A 196 3.89 -7.94 -13.72
C ARG A 196 2.75 -7.36 -12.89
N GLN A 197 2.00 -8.19 -12.17
CA GLN A 197 0.96 -7.71 -11.26
C GLN A 197 1.52 -6.80 -10.17
N ILE A 198 2.70 -7.13 -9.61
CA ILE A 198 3.38 -6.29 -8.63
C ILE A 198 3.78 -4.94 -9.23
N ALA A 199 4.35 -4.94 -10.44
CA ALA A 199 4.72 -3.71 -11.14
C ALA A 199 3.50 -2.82 -11.45
N LEU A 200 2.40 -3.42 -11.93
CA LEU A 200 1.13 -2.73 -12.15
C LEU A 200 0.55 -2.14 -10.87
N ARG A 201 0.67 -2.83 -9.73
CA ARG A 201 0.24 -2.25 -8.46
C ARG A 201 1.17 -1.14 -7.97
N ALA A 202 2.47 -1.25 -8.25
CA ALA A 202 3.43 -0.24 -7.85
C ALA A 202 3.12 1.10 -8.53
N SER A 203 2.65 1.08 -9.78
CA SER A 203 2.28 2.30 -10.49
C SER A 203 1.08 3.02 -9.88
N HIS A 204 0.18 2.32 -9.19
CA HIS A 204 -0.91 2.95 -8.42
C HIS A 204 -0.41 3.71 -7.18
N PHE A 205 0.81 3.43 -6.70
CA PHE A 205 1.43 4.14 -5.58
C PHE A 205 2.40 5.25 -6.03
N LEU A 206 2.55 5.46 -7.33
CA LEU A 206 3.40 6.51 -7.90
C LEU A 206 2.52 7.68 -8.34
N ASP A 207 2.93 8.90 -7.98
CA ASP A 207 2.27 10.10 -8.48
C ASP A 207 2.75 10.40 -9.91
N PRO A 208 1.86 10.79 -10.85
CA PRO A 208 2.25 11.00 -12.25
C PRO A 208 3.32 12.09 -12.44
N GLU A 209 3.39 13.06 -11.53
CA GLU A 209 4.31 14.21 -11.63
C GLU A 209 5.64 13.99 -10.91
N GLU A 210 5.83 12.84 -10.26
CA GLU A 210 6.98 12.60 -9.40
C GLU A 210 8.23 12.22 -10.19
N SER A 211 9.40 12.71 -9.75
CA SER A 211 10.67 12.37 -10.37
C SER A 211 11.00 10.91 -10.13
N ILE A 212 10.99 10.13 -11.20
CA ILE A 212 11.24 8.70 -11.19
C ILE A 212 12.73 8.45 -11.39
N THR A 213 13.32 7.60 -10.55
CA THR A 213 14.71 7.16 -10.70
C THR A 213 14.79 5.64 -10.75
N LYS A 214 15.62 5.10 -11.64
CA LYS A 214 15.78 3.65 -11.78
C LYS A 214 16.55 3.09 -10.56
N PRO A 215 16.05 2.04 -9.88
CA PRO A 215 16.80 1.34 -8.84
C PRO A 215 18.09 0.70 -9.38
N THR A 216 19.03 0.38 -8.49
CA THR A 216 20.29 -0.26 -8.88
C THR A 216 20.04 -1.67 -9.45
N GLN A 217 20.94 -2.15 -10.32
CA GLN A 217 20.77 -3.45 -10.95
C GLN A 217 20.79 -4.60 -9.92
N ASP A 218 21.66 -4.52 -8.92
CA ASP A 218 21.74 -5.52 -7.83
C ASP A 218 20.44 -5.59 -7.03
N TRP A 219 19.86 -4.43 -6.71
CA TRP A 219 18.58 -4.36 -6.01
C TRP A 219 17.46 -4.97 -6.86
N LEU A 220 17.41 -4.64 -8.16
CA LEU A 220 16.42 -5.20 -9.09
C LEU A 220 16.58 -6.71 -9.22
N ASN A 221 17.80 -7.23 -9.24
CA ASN A 221 18.07 -8.67 -9.31
C ASN A 221 17.50 -9.39 -8.07
N LEU A 222 17.73 -8.85 -6.87
CA LEU A 222 17.16 -9.39 -5.64
C LEU A 222 15.63 -9.28 -5.64
N PHE A 223 15.09 -8.13 -6.01
CA PHE A 223 13.64 -7.92 -6.08
C PHE A 223 12.98 -8.94 -7.03
N ARG A 224 13.53 -9.13 -8.23
CA ARG A 224 13.05 -10.13 -9.20
C ARG A 224 13.14 -11.56 -8.68
N HIS A 225 14.11 -11.86 -7.82
CA HIS A 225 14.26 -13.20 -7.28
C HIS A 225 13.20 -13.51 -6.21
N TYR A 226 12.82 -12.52 -5.39
CA TYR A 226 11.95 -12.73 -4.22
C TYR A 226 10.50 -12.30 -4.42
N ALA A 227 10.26 -11.15 -5.04
CA ALA A 227 8.92 -10.58 -5.19
C ALA A 227 7.96 -11.50 -5.96
N PRO A 228 8.36 -12.12 -7.09
CA PRO A 228 7.49 -13.01 -7.86
C PRO A 228 7.05 -14.25 -7.11
N LYS A 229 7.76 -14.66 -6.05
CA LYS A 229 7.42 -15.83 -5.23
C LYS A 229 6.24 -15.56 -4.29
N ALA A 230 5.82 -14.31 -4.12
CA ALA A 230 4.65 -13.94 -3.33
C ALA A 230 3.36 -14.48 -3.98
N ALA A 231 2.74 -15.51 -3.41
CA ALA A 231 1.47 -16.05 -3.90
C ALA A 231 0.24 -15.31 -3.35
N ASP A 232 0.39 -14.64 -2.19
CA ASP A 232 -0.69 -13.93 -1.52
C ASP A 232 -0.82 -12.49 -2.03
N HIS A 233 -2.06 -12.07 -2.32
CA HIS A 233 -2.35 -10.74 -2.86
C HIS A 233 -1.85 -9.61 -1.95
N ARG A 234 -1.92 -9.74 -0.63
CA ARG A 234 -1.45 -8.71 0.30
C ARG A 234 0.06 -8.59 0.28
N ILE A 235 0.77 -9.72 0.20
CA ILE A 235 2.23 -9.74 0.07
C ILE A 235 2.65 -9.12 -1.27
N MET A 236 1.93 -9.39 -2.37
CA MET A 236 2.17 -8.74 -3.65
C MET A 236 1.96 -7.22 -3.57
N THR A 237 0.93 -6.74 -2.86
CA THR A 237 0.72 -5.30 -2.63
C THR A 237 1.84 -4.69 -1.77
N LEU A 238 2.36 -5.42 -0.78
CA LEU A 238 3.54 -4.98 -0.03
C LEU A 238 4.75 -4.82 -0.94
N TRP A 239 5.04 -5.81 -1.78
CA TRP A 239 6.12 -5.72 -2.78
C TRP A 239 5.93 -4.57 -3.75
N ALA A 240 4.69 -4.26 -4.13
CA ALA A 240 4.38 -3.12 -4.97
C ALA A 240 4.71 -1.78 -4.28
N ARG A 241 4.39 -1.64 -2.99
CA ARG A 241 4.77 -0.45 -2.19
C ARG A 241 6.28 -0.34 -1.98
N VAL A 242 6.96 -1.48 -1.82
CA VAL A 242 8.43 -1.53 -1.76
C VAL A 242 9.04 -1.03 -3.05
N LEU A 243 8.54 -1.52 -4.19
CA LEU A 243 9.00 -1.11 -5.52
C LEU A 243 8.74 0.37 -5.79
N SER A 244 7.54 0.87 -5.50
CA SER A 244 7.21 2.28 -5.75
C SER A 244 8.12 3.22 -4.94
N ARG A 245 8.41 2.87 -3.69
CA ARG A 245 9.28 3.65 -2.83
C ARG A 245 10.73 3.65 -3.31
N GLU A 246 11.24 2.50 -3.74
CA GLU A 246 12.60 2.42 -4.29
C GLU A 246 12.73 3.19 -5.60
N ILE A 247 11.70 3.19 -6.45
CA ILE A 247 11.66 3.98 -7.68
C ILE A 247 11.65 5.49 -7.38
N ARG A 248 10.90 5.90 -6.35
CA ARG A 248 10.82 7.29 -5.89
C ARG A 248 12.14 7.77 -5.30
N ASN A 249 12.80 6.93 -4.52
CA ASN A 249 14.05 7.24 -3.85
C ASN A 249 14.95 5.99 -3.81
N PRO A 250 15.82 5.79 -4.81
CA PRO A 250 16.73 4.65 -4.84
C PRO A 250 17.65 4.61 -3.61
N GLY A 251 17.87 3.42 -3.08
CA GLY A 251 18.57 3.19 -1.83
C GLY A 251 17.70 3.37 -0.58
N SER A 252 16.39 3.65 -0.73
CA SER A 252 15.48 3.77 0.41
C SER A 252 15.07 2.43 1.01
N ILE A 253 15.21 1.33 0.26
CA ILE A 253 15.02 -0.04 0.72
C ILE A 253 16.33 -0.81 0.58
N SER A 254 16.84 -1.34 1.68
CA SER A 254 18.07 -2.11 1.71
C SER A 254 17.88 -3.54 1.19
N HIS A 255 18.98 -4.14 0.71
CA HIS A 255 18.99 -5.57 0.34
C HIS A 255 18.56 -6.47 1.51
N LYS A 256 18.93 -6.10 2.75
CA LYS A 256 18.51 -6.84 3.94
C LYS A 256 16.98 -6.88 4.06
N THR A 257 16.30 -5.77 3.80
CA THR A 257 14.84 -5.71 3.82
C THR A 257 14.22 -6.62 2.76
N LEU A 258 14.76 -6.65 1.54
CA LEU A 258 14.29 -7.57 0.49
C LEU A 258 14.41 -9.05 0.91
N LEU A 259 15.49 -9.39 1.63
CA LEU A 259 15.70 -10.76 2.14
C LEU A 259 14.78 -11.08 3.33
N THR A 260 14.37 -10.09 4.12
CA THR A 260 13.49 -10.29 5.27
C THR A 260 12.04 -10.46 4.86
N ILE A 261 11.52 -9.69 3.89
CA ILE A 261 10.10 -9.70 3.51
C ILE A 261 9.53 -11.11 3.26
N PRO A 262 10.20 -12.02 2.52
CA PRO A 262 9.70 -13.39 2.28
C PRO A 262 9.43 -14.21 3.55
N SER A 263 10.14 -13.91 4.65
CA SER A 263 9.98 -14.61 5.92
C SER A 263 8.85 -14.03 6.79
N ILE A 264 8.35 -12.84 6.48
CA ILE A 264 7.29 -12.18 7.24
C ILE A 264 5.96 -12.89 6.97
N THR A 265 5.49 -13.65 7.96
CA THR A 265 4.15 -14.24 7.92
C THR A 265 3.08 -13.18 8.22
N SER A 266 1.81 -13.44 7.87
CA SER A 266 0.70 -12.54 8.19
C SER A 266 0.57 -12.24 9.70
N ARG A 267 0.98 -13.19 10.55
CA ARG A 267 1.01 -13.02 12.01
C ARG A 267 2.08 -12.00 12.43
N ILE A 268 3.29 -12.11 11.88
CA ILE A 268 4.39 -11.16 12.13
C ILE A 268 4.02 -9.77 11.64
N ALA A 269 3.47 -9.66 10.42
CA ALA A 269 3.02 -8.39 9.87
C ALA A 269 1.96 -7.73 10.76
N ALA A 270 0.98 -8.49 11.26
CA ALA A 270 -0.04 -7.97 12.17
C ALA A 270 0.56 -7.49 13.50
N ASN A 271 1.52 -8.22 14.06
CA ASN A 271 2.23 -7.82 15.27
C ASN A 271 3.05 -6.54 15.04
N LEU A 272 3.72 -6.42 13.89
CA LEU A 272 4.48 -5.22 13.52
C LEU A 272 3.57 -4.00 13.42
N VAL A 273 2.43 -4.10 12.72
CA VAL A 273 1.46 -3.00 12.61
C VAL A 273 0.97 -2.54 13.98
N ARG A 274 0.65 -3.50 14.87
CA ARG A 274 0.23 -3.22 16.26
C ARG A 274 1.34 -2.51 17.03
N PHE A 275 2.56 -3.00 16.94
CA PHE A 275 3.73 -2.39 17.59
C PHE A 275 3.94 -0.97 17.09
N SER A 276 3.87 -0.78 15.78
CA SER A 276 4.04 0.51 15.12
C SER A 276 2.97 1.53 15.49
N GLY A 277 1.78 1.09 15.90
CA GLY A 277 0.75 1.95 16.51
C GLY A 277 1.22 2.66 17.77
N GLY A 278 2.22 2.15 18.48
CA GLY A 278 2.80 2.76 19.69
C GLY A 278 4.06 3.60 19.46
N LEU A 279 4.50 3.77 18.22
CA LEU A 279 5.70 4.54 17.89
C LEU A 279 5.47 6.05 17.97
N PHE A 280 6.38 6.72 18.65
CA PHE A 280 6.51 8.17 18.65
C PHE A 280 7.58 8.57 17.64
N THR A 281 7.32 9.66 16.91
CA THR A 281 8.40 10.41 16.27
C THR A 281 8.99 11.35 17.31
N ILE A 282 10.28 11.19 17.59
CA ILE A 282 11.04 12.04 18.51
C ILE A 282 12.01 12.87 17.68
N GLU A 283 11.88 14.20 17.78
CA GLU A 283 12.74 15.18 17.12
C GLU A 283 13.52 15.93 18.19
N THR A 284 14.83 15.73 18.26
CA THR A 284 15.69 16.46 19.19
C THR A 284 16.07 17.82 18.61
N VAL A 285 16.22 18.81 19.50
CA VAL A 285 16.73 20.12 19.13
C VAL A 285 18.26 19.98 19.08
N ALA A 286 18.85 20.34 17.94
CA ALA A 286 20.30 20.45 17.81
C ALA A 286 20.80 21.56 18.74
N GLU A 287 21.84 21.29 19.53
CA GLU A 287 22.42 22.29 20.44
C GLU A 287 23.23 23.33 19.65
N SER A 288 23.70 22.98 18.45
CA SER A 288 24.45 23.86 17.55
C SER A 288 23.72 24.09 16.21
N VAL A 289 24.01 25.24 15.57
CA VAL A 289 23.42 25.64 14.27
C VAL A 289 23.81 24.69 13.14
N ASP A 290 24.92 23.97 13.30
CA ASP A 290 25.46 23.02 12.31
C ASP A 290 25.07 21.56 12.57
N GLU A 291 24.41 21.26 13.70
CA GLU A 291 23.98 19.89 14.01
C GLU A 291 22.65 19.54 13.33
N THR A 292 22.68 18.39 12.63
CA THR A 292 21.49 17.87 11.96
C THR A 292 20.48 17.41 13.02
N ARG A 293 19.26 17.97 12.98
CA ARG A 293 18.15 17.53 13.82
C ARG A 293 17.98 16.01 13.69
N SER A 294 18.21 15.30 14.78
CA SER A 294 18.03 13.86 14.81
C SER A 294 16.55 13.54 14.97
N ARG A 295 16.02 12.75 14.04
CA ARG A 295 14.67 12.23 14.07
C ARG A 295 14.74 10.71 14.15
N TYR A 296 14.07 10.13 15.14
CA TYR A 296 13.98 8.67 15.27
C TYR A 296 12.60 8.22 15.73
N LEU A 297 12.26 6.97 15.40
CA LEU A 297 11.01 6.32 15.79
C LEU A 297 11.24 5.46 17.03
N ALA A 298 10.46 5.72 18.08
CA ALA A 298 10.63 5.02 19.36
C ALA A 298 9.30 4.63 19.98
N TYR A 299 9.22 3.38 20.42
CA TYR A 299 8.14 2.85 21.25
C TYR A 299 8.52 3.12 22.71
N ILE A 300 7.80 4.04 23.37
CA ILE A 300 8.07 4.42 24.76
C ILE A 300 7.54 3.35 25.72
N ARG A 301 8.34 2.98 26.72
CA ARG A 301 7.96 2.05 27.79
C ARG A 301 7.55 2.87 29.02
N PRO A 302 6.27 3.25 29.17
CA PRO A 302 5.84 3.99 30.35
C PRO A 302 6.07 3.15 31.59
N GLN A 303 6.61 3.77 32.64
CA GLN A 303 6.61 3.18 33.97
C GLN A 303 5.20 3.36 34.53
N ASP A 304 4.46 2.26 34.67
CA ASP A 304 3.18 2.25 35.34
C ASP A 304 3.18 1.26 36.50
N ASP A 305 2.28 1.48 37.47
CA ASP A 305 2.15 0.64 38.66
C ASP A 305 1.52 -0.73 38.33
N LYS A 306 1.15 -0.97 37.06
CA LYS A 306 0.43 -2.16 36.62
C LYS A 306 1.35 -3.32 36.24
N GLY A 307 2.65 -3.14 36.45
CA GLY A 307 3.67 -4.15 36.30
C GLY A 307 4.44 -4.07 34.98
N PRO A 308 5.51 -4.86 34.84
CA PRO A 308 6.34 -4.84 33.65
C PRO A 308 5.51 -5.21 32.41
N ASN A 309 5.79 -4.54 31.29
CA ASN A 309 5.17 -4.80 29.99
C ASN A 309 3.65 -4.55 29.88
N HIS A 310 2.98 -3.97 30.91
CA HIS A 310 1.55 -3.64 30.82
C HIS A 310 1.25 -2.73 29.61
N TYR A 311 2.18 -1.86 29.25
CA TYR A 311 2.10 -0.97 28.08
C TYR A 311 1.92 -1.68 26.72
N LEU A 312 2.26 -2.97 26.60
CA LEU A 312 2.06 -3.74 25.38
C LEU A 312 0.58 -4.06 25.15
N ARG A 313 -0.20 -4.15 26.22
CA ARG A 313 -1.63 -4.52 26.15
C ARG A 313 -2.48 -3.47 25.45
N TYR A 314 -2.03 -2.21 25.37
CA TYR A 314 -2.73 -1.16 24.62
C TYR A 314 -2.88 -1.47 23.13
N PHE A 315 -2.05 -2.36 22.58
CA PHE A 315 -2.08 -2.78 21.18
C PHE A 315 -2.27 -4.28 21.01
N ASP A 316 -2.81 -4.97 22.03
CA ASP A 316 -2.96 -6.43 22.03
C ASP A 316 -1.63 -7.16 21.76
N LEU A 317 -0.55 -6.65 22.37
CA LEU A 317 0.77 -7.25 22.36
C LEU A 317 1.09 -7.84 23.75
N ASP A 318 1.86 -8.92 23.73
CA ASP A 318 2.54 -9.49 24.89
C ASP A 318 4.05 -9.53 24.60
N TYR A 319 4.85 -9.83 25.62
CA TYR A 319 6.30 -9.86 25.47
C TYR A 319 6.76 -10.89 24.43
N GLY A 320 6.09 -12.04 24.32
CA GLY A 320 6.43 -13.08 23.33
C GLY A 320 6.26 -12.58 21.91
N LYS A 321 5.16 -11.87 21.61
CA LYS A 321 4.94 -11.26 20.28
C LYS A 321 5.99 -10.20 19.95
N VAL A 322 6.47 -9.45 20.94
CA VAL A 322 7.51 -8.44 20.74
C VAL A 322 8.88 -9.10 20.58
N LEU A 323 9.18 -10.15 21.34
CA LEU A 323 10.38 -10.96 21.16
C LEU A 323 10.46 -11.56 19.77
N GLU A 324 9.33 -12.06 19.28
CA GLU A 324 9.23 -12.55 17.92
C GLU A 324 9.58 -11.46 16.89
N LEU A 325 9.08 -10.23 17.04
CA LEU A 325 9.46 -9.12 16.14
C LEU A 325 10.97 -8.81 16.16
N ASP A 326 11.63 -8.98 17.30
CA ASP A 326 13.07 -8.78 17.46
C ASP A 326 13.87 -9.91 16.79
N GLU A 327 13.42 -11.17 16.92
CA GLU A 327 14.01 -12.34 16.26
C GLU A 327 13.96 -12.23 14.73
N TYR A 328 12.87 -11.67 14.18
CA TYR A 328 12.76 -11.33 12.75
C TYR A 328 13.57 -10.09 12.34
N GLY A 329 14.25 -9.45 13.30
CA GLY A 329 15.07 -8.26 13.09
C GLY A 329 14.27 -7.05 12.63
N LEU A 330 12.99 -6.93 13.02
CA LEU A 330 12.11 -5.81 12.67
C LEU A 330 12.14 -4.71 13.74
N ILE A 331 12.34 -5.10 14.99
CA ILE A 331 12.50 -4.18 16.11
C ILE A 331 13.81 -4.49 16.85
N ALA A 332 14.25 -3.57 17.69
CA ALA A 332 15.36 -3.76 18.60
C ALA A 332 14.87 -3.74 20.04
N LEU A 333 14.70 -4.93 20.64
CA LEU A 333 14.46 -5.14 22.07
C LEU A 333 15.75 -4.94 22.85
N SER A 334 16.20 -3.69 22.91
CA SER A 334 17.31 -3.31 23.75
C SER A 334 16.82 -2.53 24.97
N HIS A 335 17.48 -2.67 26.10
CA HIS A 335 17.30 -1.77 27.24
C HIS A 335 17.91 -0.39 26.94
N ARG A 336 17.49 0.24 25.84
CA ARG A 336 17.87 1.60 25.50
C ARG A 336 17.10 2.56 26.40
N ALA A 337 17.85 3.29 27.21
CA ALA A 337 17.39 4.50 27.84
C ALA A 337 17.89 5.68 27.00
N LEU A 338 16.97 6.50 26.53
CA LEU A 338 17.29 7.75 25.84
C LEU A 338 17.35 8.89 26.87
N SER A 339 18.39 9.72 26.78
CA SER A 339 18.40 11.04 27.42
C SER A 339 17.59 11.98 26.54
N ILE A 340 16.52 12.53 27.08
CA ILE A 340 15.66 13.49 26.41
C ILE A 340 16.04 14.86 26.92
N GLU A 341 16.51 15.74 26.03
CA GLU A 341 16.89 17.10 26.38
C GLU A 341 15.69 18.07 26.30
N PRO A 342 15.73 19.22 27.00
CA PRO A 342 14.68 20.23 26.96
C PRO A 342 14.41 20.69 25.52
N GLY A 343 13.15 20.94 25.19
CA GLY A 343 12.74 21.32 23.84
C GLY A 343 12.57 20.15 22.87
N THR A 344 13.00 18.93 23.21
CA THR A 344 12.73 17.72 22.40
C THR A 344 11.24 17.59 22.13
N ARG A 345 10.88 17.41 20.86
CA ARG A 345 9.51 17.33 20.40
C ARG A 345 9.09 15.88 20.23
N PHE A 346 7.98 15.53 20.84
CA PHE A 346 7.31 14.25 20.67
C PHE A 346 6.09 14.43 19.77
N SER A 347 6.00 13.63 18.71
CA SER A 347 4.80 13.56 17.86
C SER A 347 4.23 12.15 17.87
N TYR A 348 2.92 12.05 18.09
CA TYR A 348 2.18 10.79 18.14
C TYR A 348 0.83 10.95 17.43
N GLY A 349 0.76 10.49 16.19
CA GLY A 349 -0.36 10.81 15.31
C GLY A 349 -0.58 12.33 15.23
N PRO A 350 -1.78 12.84 15.54
CA PRO A 350 -2.06 14.28 15.52
C PRO A 350 -1.53 15.01 16.76
N PHE A 351 -1.09 14.30 17.80
CA PHE A 351 -0.72 14.90 19.08
C PHE A 351 0.75 15.28 19.14
N VAL A 352 1.05 16.44 19.74
CA VAL A 352 2.42 16.93 19.94
C VAL A 352 2.59 17.47 21.36
N PHE A 353 3.74 17.18 21.96
CA PHE A 353 4.20 17.81 23.21
C PHE A 353 5.73 17.95 23.21
N PHE A 354 6.25 18.72 24.16
CA PHE A 354 7.67 19.06 24.27
C PHE A 354 8.22 18.71 25.65
N ALA A 355 9.47 18.26 25.70
CA ALA A 355 10.24 18.17 26.93
C ALA A 355 10.51 19.57 27.51
N LYS A 356 10.35 19.72 28.83
CA LYS A 356 10.65 20.96 29.56
C LYS A 356 12.01 20.90 30.26
N GLU A 357 12.44 19.71 30.64
CA GLU A 357 13.67 19.45 31.37
C GLU A 357 14.30 18.15 30.85
N THR A 358 15.53 17.86 31.27
CA THR A 358 16.22 16.63 30.89
C THR A 358 15.69 15.44 31.68
N PHE A 359 15.33 14.35 31.02
CA PHE A 359 14.92 13.11 31.68
C PHE A 359 15.25 11.87 30.85
N ARG A 360 15.27 10.70 31.50
CA ARG A 360 15.56 9.43 30.82
C ARG A 360 14.29 8.65 30.54
N VAL A 361 14.20 8.11 29.32
CA VAL A 361 13.06 7.30 28.89
C VAL A 361 13.53 5.96 28.36
N SER A 362 12.92 4.88 28.88
CA SER A 362 13.13 3.55 28.33
C SER A 362 12.32 3.38 27.05
N VAL A 363 12.97 2.98 25.97
CA VAL A 363 12.31 2.79 24.66
C VAL A 363 12.70 1.46 24.01
N ASN A 364 11.89 1.03 23.06
CA ASN A 364 12.26 0.07 22.01
C ASN A 364 12.24 0.81 20.67
N THR A 365 13.12 0.49 19.74
CA THR A 365 13.15 1.15 18.41
C THR A 365 12.87 0.15 17.32
N LEU A 366 12.53 0.65 16.13
CA LEU A 366 12.60 -0.16 14.93
C LEU A 366 14.08 -0.45 14.60
N THR A 367 14.36 -1.55 13.91
CA THR A 367 15.64 -1.72 13.20
C THR A 367 15.60 -0.95 11.87
N ALA A 368 16.72 -0.89 11.15
CA ALA A 368 16.71 -0.34 9.78
C ALA A 368 15.62 -0.99 8.90
N VAL A 369 15.48 -2.32 8.95
CA VAL A 369 14.43 -3.04 8.22
C VAL A 369 13.04 -2.61 8.67
N GLY A 370 12.81 -2.48 9.98
CA GLY A 370 11.53 -2.00 10.52
C GLY A 370 11.20 -0.58 10.07
N GLU A 371 12.18 0.34 10.08
CA GLU A 371 12.01 1.73 9.66
C GLU A 371 11.73 1.86 8.16
N GLU A 372 12.38 1.03 7.34
CA GLU A 372 12.12 0.94 5.92
C GLU A 372 10.70 0.44 5.64
N LEU A 373 10.21 -0.55 6.39
CA LEU A 373 8.85 -1.08 6.21
C LEU A 373 7.75 -0.20 6.80
N PHE A 374 8.05 0.59 7.84
CA PHE A 374 7.06 1.35 8.60
C PHE A 374 6.14 2.25 7.75
N PRO A 375 6.64 3.05 6.79
CA PRO A 375 5.80 3.88 5.94
C PRO A 375 4.91 3.11 4.96
N LEU A 376 5.11 1.80 4.81
CA LEU A 376 4.38 0.99 3.82
C LEU A 376 3.02 0.50 4.34
N TYR A 377 2.64 0.81 5.59
CA TYR A 377 1.36 0.43 6.17
C TYR A 377 0.81 1.52 7.07
N GLU A 378 -0.51 1.50 7.26
CA GLU A 378 -1.20 2.43 8.14
C GLU A 378 -1.18 1.92 9.57
N THR A 379 -1.03 2.86 10.51
CA THR A 379 -1.06 2.57 11.94
C THR A 379 -2.17 3.36 12.62
N THR A 380 -2.87 2.75 13.57
CA THR A 380 -3.88 3.43 14.37
C THR A 380 -3.31 3.78 15.74
N PRO A 381 -3.11 5.06 16.09
CA PRO A 381 -2.64 5.46 17.40
C PRO A 381 -3.69 5.18 18.49
N SER A 382 -3.23 4.84 19.70
CA SER A 382 -4.06 4.60 20.87
C SER A 382 -4.00 5.78 21.84
N PHE A 383 -5.14 6.42 22.08
CA PHE A 383 -5.24 7.55 23.00
C PHE A 383 -4.97 7.15 24.45
N GLU A 384 -5.36 5.93 24.85
CA GLU A 384 -5.10 5.43 26.20
C GLU A 384 -3.62 5.17 26.45
N TYR A 385 -2.90 4.72 25.42
CA TYR A 385 -1.44 4.60 25.47
C TYR A 385 -0.77 5.98 25.54
N LEU A 386 -1.23 6.96 24.74
CA LEU A 386 -0.74 8.35 24.84
C LEU A 386 -0.89 8.92 26.25
N LYS A 387 -2.06 8.73 26.88
CA LYS A 387 -2.28 9.14 28.28
C LYS A 387 -1.33 8.44 29.24
N GLY A 388 -1.09 7.14 29.04
CA GLY A 388 -0.13 6.36 29.84
C GLY A 388 1.28 6.93 29.74
N VAL A 389 1.76 7.20 28.52
CA VAL A 389 3.06 7.83 28.27
C VAL A 389 3.13 9.22 28.88
N HIS A 390 2.14 10.07 28.62
CA HIS A 390 2.11 11.44 29.15
C HIS A 390 2.11 11.46 30.69
N ARG A 391 1.34 10.58 31.33
CA ARG A 391 1.34 10.41 32.79
C ARG A 391 2.70 9.97 33.31
N SER A 392 3.36 9.02 32.63
CA SER A 392 4.69 8.54 33.04
C SER A 392 5.76 9.63 32.95
N PHE A 393 5.55 10.64 32.09
CA PHE A 393 6.44 11.79 31.99
C PHE A 393 6.13 12.89 33.01
N GLY A 394 4.94 12.90 33.62
CA GLY A 394 4.59 13.82 34.70
C GLY A 394 4.82 15.29 34.35
N SER A 395 5.57 16.00 35.22
CA SER A 395 5.90 17.42 35.03
C SER A 395 6.97 17.68 33.97
N HIS A 396 7.70 16.64 33.54
CA HIS A 396 8.85 16.76 32.62
C HIS A 396 8.46 17.22 31.21
N VAL A 397 7.17 17.14 30.85
CA VAL A 397 6.68 17.51 29.52
C VAL A 397 5.57 18.56 29.57
N SER A 398 5.34 19.24 28.45
CA SER A 398 4.17 20.08 28.24
C SER A 398 2.89 19.26 28.20
N ALA A 399 1.73 19.91 28.39
CA ALA A 399 0.47 19.32 27.98
C ALA A 399 0.53 19.03 26.47
N TYR A 400 -0.02 17.89 26.06
CA TYR A 400 -0.14 17.58 24.64
C TYR A 400 -1.22 18.46 24.00
N ARG A 401 -0.96 18.86 22.76
CA ARG A 401 -1.88 19.63 21.93
C ARG A 401 -2.13 18.83 20.66
N GLU A 402 -3.37 18.84 20.20
CA GLU A 402 -3.70 18.36 18.86
C GLU A 402 -3.14 19.35 17.84
N ARG A 403 -2.41 18.87 16.82
CA ARG A 403 -1.99 19.73 15.71
C ARG A 403 -3.26 20.29 15.09
N ALA A 404 -3.39 21.61 15.06
CA ALA A 404 -4.38 22.24 14.20
C ALA A 404 -4.16 21.68 12.78
N ASN A 405 -5.18 21.05 12.21
CA ASN A 405 -5.15 20.55 10.84
C ASN A 405 -4.81 21.72 9.93
N ARG A 406 -3.53 21.89 9.61
CA ARG A 406 -3.16 22.66 8.43
C ARG A 406 -3.57 21.76 7.26
N PRO A 407 -4.43 22.24 6.34
CA PRO A 407 -4.69 21.49 5.12
C PRO A 407 -3.33 21.19 4.48
N THR A 408 -3.05 19.91 4.32
CA THR A 408 -1.88 19.42 3.58
C THR A 408 -1.98 19.96 2.17
N SER A 409 -1.07 20.88 1.84
CA SER A 409 -0.89 21.46 0.50
C SER A 409 -0.31 20.45 -0.46
#